data_AF-A0A953WJ36-F1
#
_entry.id   AF-A0A953WJ36-F1
#
_cell.length_a   1.000
_cell.length_b   1.000
_cell.length_c   1.000
_cell.angle_alpha   90.00
_cell.angle_beta   90.00
_cell.angle_gamma   90.00
#
_symmetry.space_group_name_H-M   'P 1'
#
loop_
_entity.id
_entity.type
_entity.pdbx_description
1 polymer ?
#
loop_
_entity_poly.entity_id
_entity_poly.type
_entity_poly.pdbx_seq_one_letter_code
_entity_poly.pdbx_strand_id
1 'polypeptide(L)' 'VVAESQTTVREMTVGAAVMQLDLAEAPVIVFKNAAHGRLNVVYRRRDGHIGWIDPTP' A
#
# COMPACT_ATOMS: atom_id res chain seq x y z
N VAL A 1 0.91 -21.25 -8.17
CA VAL A 1 0.43 -20.48 -9.36
C VAL A 1 0.78 -19.03 -9.11
N VAL A 2 1.35 -18.34 -10.10
CA VAL A 2 1.61 -16.89 -10.04
C VAL A 2 0.68 -16.24 -11.05
N ALA A 3 -0.01 -15.17 -10.64
CA ALA A 3 -0.87 -14.38 -11.50
C ALA A 3 -0.40 -12.93 -11.49
N GLU A 4 -0.36 -12.32 -12.68
CA GLU A 4 0.02 -10.93 -12.86
C GLU A 4 -1.24 -10.10 -13.13
N SER A 5 -1.29 -8.89 -12.61
CA SER A 5 -2.42 -7.97 -12.82
C SER A 5 -1.91 -6.54 -12.85
N GLN A 6 -2.49 -5.74 -13.74
CA GLN A 6 -2.15 -4.33 -13.87
C GLN A 6 -3.10 -3.49 -13.03
N THR A 7 -2.55 -2.46 -12.38
CA THR A 7 -3.34 -1.45 -11.67
C THR A 7 -2.63 -0.10 -11.75
N THR A 8 -3.41 0.97 -11.68
CA THR A 8 -2.85 2.32 -11.62
C THR A 8 -2.28 2.57 -10.22
N VAL A 9 -0.99 2.88 -10.16
CA VAL A 9 -0.34 3.32 -8.91
C VAL A 9 -0.74 4.76 -8.64
N ARG A 10 -1.53 4.97 -7.59
CA ARG A 10 -1.98 6.31 -7.17
C ARG A 10 -0.91 6.98 -6.29
N GLU A 11 -0.83 8.30 -6.38
CA GLU A 11 -0.04 9.10 -5.44
C GLU A 11 -0.89 9.44 -4.21
N MET A 12 -0.40 9.07 -3.03
CA MET A 12 -1.15 9.14 -1.77
C MET A 12 -0.22 9.40 -0.59
N THR A 13 -0.75 10.00 0.48
CA THR A 13 -0.08 9.94 1.79
C THR A 13 -0.24 8.53 2.38
N VAL A 14 0.61 8.17 3.35
CA VAL A 14 0.49 6.87 4.06
C VAL A 14 -0.90 6.72 4.68
N GLY A 15 -1.41 7.76 5.35
CA GLY A 15 -2.75 7.73 5.97
C GLY A 15 -3.88 7.50 4.96
N ALA A 16 -3.81 8.12 3.77
CA ALA A 16 -4.79 7.88 2.72
C ALA A 16 -4.71 6.44 2.18
N ALA A 17 -3.49 5.90 2.03
CA ALA A 17 -3.31 4.51 1.62
C ALA A 17 -3.86 3.52 2.66
N VAL A 18 -3.67 3.79 3.96
CA VAL A 18 -4.27 3.00 5.06
C VAL A 18 -5.79 3.06 5.00
N MET A 19 -6.37 4.25 4.87
CA MET A 19 -7.83 4.40 4.74
C MET A 19 -8.39 3.61 3.54
N GLN A 20 -7.70 3.64 2.41
CA GLN A 20 -8.12 2.89 1.22
C GLN A 20 -7.99 1.37 1.42
N LEU A 21 -6.94 0.92 2.12
CA LEU A 21 -6.74 -0.50 2.44
C LEU A 21 -7.92 -1.04 3.27
N ASP A 22 -8.35 -0.27 4.26
CA ASP A 22 -9.46 -0.63 5.12
C ASP A 22 -10.81 -0.59 4.40
N LEU A 23 -11.09 0.49 3.66
CA LEU A 23 -12.35 0.64 2.92
C LEU A 23 -12.54 -0.40 1.82
N ALA A 24 -11.47 -0.78 1.13
CA ALA A 24 -11.51 -1.77 0.07
C ALA A 24 -11.42 -3.21 0.58
N GLU A 25 -11.26 -3.41 1.90
CA GLU A 25 -10.90 -4.69 2.51
C GLU A 25 -9.72 -5.39 1.80
N ALA A 26 -8.81 -4.59 1.26
CA ALA A 26 -7.70 -5.09 0.46
C ALA A 26 -6.60 -5.66 1.37
N PRO A 27 -5.92 -6.75 0.96
CA PRO A 27 -4.82 -7.30 1.74
C PRO A 27 -3.55 -6.44 1.67
N VAL A 28 -3.36 -5.73 0.55
CA VAL A 28 -2.19 -4.91 0.26
C VAL A 28 -2.55 -3.75 -0.68
N ILE A 29 -1.91 -2.60 -0.48
CA ILE A 29 -1.91 -1.48 -1.42
C ILE A 29 -0.47 -1.06 -1.69
N VAL A 30 -0.14 -0.99 -2.97
CA VAL A 30 1.08 -0.35 -3.49
C VAL A 30 0.70 1.04 -3.99
N PHE A 31 1.44 2.05 -3.56
CA PHE A 31 1.16 3.44 -3.90
C PHE A 31 2.46 4.24 -4.04
N LYS A 32 2.39 5.38 -4.72
CA LYS A 32 3.48 6.37 -4.74
C LYS A 32 3.28 7.31 -3.55
N ASN A 33 4.24 7.37 -2.63
CA ASN A 33 4.12 8.20 -1.43
C ASN A 33 4.24 9.68 -1.80
N ALA A 34 3.23 10.48 -1.47
CA ALA A 34 3.17 11.91 -1.76
C ALA A 34 4.29 12.72 -1.06
N ALA A 35 4.91 12.21 0.00
CA ALA A 35 5.98 12.92 0.72
C ALA A 35 7.30 12.97 -0.06
N HIS A 36 7.59 11.94 -0.87
CA HIS A 36 8.90 11.79 -1.52
C HIS A 36 8.83 11.15 -2.92
N GLY A 37 7.63 10.88 -3.43
CA GLY A 37 7.39 10.38 -4.77
C GLY A 37 7.86 8.96 -5.06
N ARG A 38 8.20 8.15 -4.05
CA ARG A 38 8.68 6.76 -4.23
C ARG A 38 7.57 5.75 -3.94
N LEU A 39 7.73 4.53 -4.44
CA LEU A 39 6.81 3.45 -4.13
C LEU A 39 6.87 3.07 -2.66
N ASN A 40 5.71 2.89 -2.04
CA ASN A 40 5.52 2.43 -0.69
C ASN A 40 4.41 1.37 -0.68
N VAL A 41 4.39 0.53 0.35
CA VAL A 41 3.39 -0.53 0.49
C VAL A 41 2.77 -0.47 1.88
N VAL A 42 1.44 -0.50 1.96
CA VAL A 42 0.72 -0.81 3.20
C VAL A 42 0.03 -2.16 3.06
N TYR A 43 0.03 -2.97 4.12
CA TYR A 43 -0.59 -4.29 4.10
C TYR A 43 -1.15 -4.66 5.46
N ARG A 44 -2.16 -5.54 5.46
CA ARG A 44 -2.76 -6.06 6.70
C ARG A 44 -1.92 -7.21 7.24
N ARG A 45 -1.44 -7.10 8.47
CA ARG A 45 -0.70 -8.15 9.17
C ARG A 45 -1.65 -9.16 9.81
N ARG A 46 -1.11 -10.32 10.19
CA ARG A 46 -1.87 -11.39 10.86
C ARG A 46 -2.35 -11.01 12.27
N ASP A 47 -1.70 -10.05 12.91
CA ASP A 47 -2.08 -9.52 14.23
C ASP A 47 -3.14 -8.40 14.16
N GLY A 48 -3.70 -8.14 12.98
CA GLY A 48 -4.75 -7.13 12.77
C GLY A 48 -4.23 -5.70 12.60
N HIS A 49 -2.92 -5.47 12.77
CA HIS A 49 -2.31 -4.17 12.53
C HIS A 49 -1.97 -3.95 11.06
N ILE A 50 -1.69 -2.69 10.71
CA ILE A 50 -1.17 -2.31 9.39
C ILE A 50 0.35 -2.28 9.42
N GLY A 51 0.98 -3.01 8.51
CA GLY A 51 2.39 -2.89 8.20
C GLY A 51 2.62 -1.85 7.10
N TRP A 52 3.72 -1.11 7.20
CA TRP A 52 4.17 -0.16 6.18
C TRP A 52 5.62 -0.48 5.78
N ILE A 53 5.89 -0.49 4.48
CA ILE A 53 7.21 -0.70 3.89
C ILE A 53 7.55 0.51 3.01
N ASP A 54 8.70 1.15 3.30
CA ASP A 54 9.43 2.00 2.37
C ASP A 54 10.61 1.18 1.82
N PRO A 55 10.64 0.77 0.54
CA PRO A 55 11.65 -0.12 -0.02
C PRO A 55 13.02 0.51 -0.24
N THR A 56 13.20 1.80 0.06
CA THR A 56 14.52 2.41 -0.01
C THR A 56 15.46 1.80 1.02
N PRO A 57 16.74 1.56 0.66
CA PRO A 57 17.80 1.27 1.63
C PRO A 57 17.92 2.34 2.71
#